data_AF-A0A2E8KMZ1-F1
#
_entry.id   AF-A0A2E8KMZ1-F1
#
_cell.length_a   1.000
_cell.length_b   1.000
_cell.length_c   1.000
_cell.angle_alpha   90.00
_cell.angle_beta   90.00
_cell.angle_gamma   90.00
#
_symmetry.space_group_name_H-M   'P 1'
#
loop_
_entity.id
_entity.type
_entity.pdbx_description
1 polymer ?
#
loop_
_entity_poly.entity_id
_entity_poly.type
_entity_poly.pdbx_seq_one_letter_code
_entity_poly.pdbx_strand_id
1 'polypeptide(L)'
;MVTSQRDHESLRNAAKSLDVFSTARVTVPLDQNGCLCTQSLNNWLSSTKQNTSIKTDPTNETTSNILLVTTLVCGQTGAIENLSGIHEILRKSVSRCTRHVDATQAVGKIPVSFAAINATSLTFAPHKFGGPRGIECLLVQKTLNMRRSLQFPTFRNSWWY
;
A
#
# COMPACT_ATOMS: atom_id res chain seq x y z
N MET A 1 0.46 -1.62 -8.32
CA MET A 1 0.57 -1.86 -6.87
C MET A 1 1.90 -2.53 -6.56
N VAL A 2 2.60 -2.05 -5.54
CA VAL A 2 3.88 -2.57 -5.08
C VAL A 2 3.67 -3.23 -3.72
N THR A 3 4.09 -4.49 -3.59
CA THR A 3 4.06 -5.28 -2.33
C THR A 3 5.39 -6.02 -2.15
N SER A 4 5.50 -6.82 -1.10
CA SER A 4 6.65 -7.66 -0.78
C SER A 4 6.21 -9.04 -0.26
N GLN A 5 7.14 -10.01 -0.21
CA GLN A 5 6.81 -11.36 0.28
C GLN A 5 6.52 -11.39 1.79
N ARG A 6 7.07 -10.44 2.56
CA ARG A 6 6.88 -10.36 4.02
C ARG A 6 5.50 -9.85 4.45
N ASP A 7 4.76 -9.21 3.54
CA ASP A 7 3.48 -8.59 3.85
C ASP A 7 2.46 -9.64 4.30
N HIS A 8 1.57 -9.27 5.23
CA HIS A 8 0.56 -10.20 5.71
C HIS A 8 -0.32 -10.76 4.57
N GLU A 9 -0.84 -11.98 4.72
CA GLU A 9 -1.64 -12.64 3.68
C GLU A 9 -2.88 -11.81 3.29
N SER A 10 -3.44 -11.03 4.21
CA SER A 10 -4.52 -10.08 3.89
C SER A 10 -4.12 -9.05 2.83
N LEU A 11 -2.90 -8.50 2.91
CA LEU A 11 -2.38 -7.54 1.93
C LEU A 11 -2.06 -8.22 0.61
N ARG A 12 -1.46 -9.42 0.65
CA ARG A 12 -1.17 -10.20 -0.57
C ARG A 12 -2.45 -10.61 -1.28
N ASN A 13 -3.49 -11.02 -0.56
CA ASN A 13 -4.78 -11.37 -1.13
C ASN A 13 -5.54 -10.15 -1.65
N ALA A 14 -5.50 -9.02 -0.95
CA ALA A 14 -6.02 -7.77 -1.49
C ALA A 14 -5.31 -7.41 -2.80
N ALA A 15 -3.97 -7.54 -2.86
CA ALA A 15 -3.21 -7.30 -4.08
C ALA A 15 -3.62 -8.24 -5.22
N LYS A 16 -3.75 -9.55 -4.96
CA LYS A 16 -4.26 -10.52 -5.95
C LYS A 16 -5.67 -10.18 -6.42
N SER A 17 -6.55 -9.74 -5.52
CA SER A 17 -7.94 -9.37 -5.89
C SER A 17 -8.01 -8.18 -6.85
N LEU A 18 -6.97 -7.34 -6.90
CA LEU A 18 -6.88 -6.22 -7.82
C LEU A 18 -6.38 -6.61 -9.22
N ASP A 19 -5.85 -7.82 -9.40
CA ASP A 19 -5.39 -8.32 -10.70
C ASP A 19 -6.57 -8.34 -11.71
N VAL A 20 -7.82 -8.49 -11.24
CA VAL A 20 -9.05 -8.42 -12.06
C VAL A 20 -9.29 -7.05 -12.71
N PHE A 21 -8.70 -5.98 -12.16
CA PHE A 21 -8.84 -4.61 -12.68
C PHE A 21 -7.66 -4.20 -13.56
N SER A 22 -6.90 -5.16 -14.10
CA SER A 22 -5.69 -4.93 -14.91
C SER A 22 -4.66 -4.03 -14.21
N THR A 23 -4.67 -4.02 -12.87
CA THR A 23 -3.70 -3.23 -12.09
C THR A 23 -2.36 -3.96 -12.12
N ALA A 24 -1.34 -3.35 -12.74
CA ALA A 24 0.00 -3.92 -12.74
C ALA A 24 0.50 -4.11 -11.30
N ARG A 25 0.83 -5.35 -10.94
CA ARG A 25 1.36 -5.72 -9.63
C ARG A 25 2.83 -6.05 -9.72
N VAL A 26 3.61 -5.53 -8.78
CA VAL A 26 5.01 -5.89 -8.59
C VAL A 26 5.22 -6.34 -7.16
N THR A 27 5.98 -7.42 -6.99
CA THR A 27 6.44 -7.87 -5.68
C THR A 27 7.95 -7.64 -5.60
N VAL A 28 8.35 -6.72 -4.75
CA VAL A 28 9.76 -6.35 -4.54
C VAL A 28 10.40 -7.40 -3.62
N PRO A 29 11.59 -7.91 -3.96
CA PRO A 29 12.31 -8.84 -3.10
C PRO A 29 12.73 -8.18 -1.78
N LEU A 30 13.07 -9.01 -0.82
CA LEU A 30 13.60 -8.56 0.47
C LEU A 30 15.11 -8.38 0.43
N ASP A 31 15.63 -7.52 1.30
CA ASP A 31 17.05 -7.44 1.62
C ASP A 31 17.46 -8.52 2.65
N GLN A 32 18.73 -8.52 3.03
CA GLN A 32 19.29 -9.45 4.01
C GLN A 32 18.70 -9.32 5.43
N ASN A 33 18.06 -8.18 5.74
CA ASN A 33 17.39 -7.95 7.02
C ASN A 33 15.91 -8.38 6.99
N GLY A 34 15.46 -8.92 5.85
CA GLY A 34 14.07 -9.27 5.62
C GLY A 34 13.16 -8.06 5.40
N CYS A 35 13.70 -6.88 5.10
CA CYS A 35 12.98 -5.64 4.77
C CYS A 35 12.87 -5.46 3.25
N LEU A 36 12.07 -4.51 2.75
CA LEU A 36 11.99 -4.28 1.31
C LEU A 36 13.37 -3.88 0.74
N CYS A 37 13.82 -4.58 -0.31
CA CYS A 37 15.05 -4.21 -1.00
C CYS A 37 14.89 -2.89 -1.74
N THR A 38 15.46 -1.84 -1.16
CA THR A 38 15.42 -0.46 -1.66
C THR A 38 16.06 -0.32 -3.04
N GLN A 39 17.14 -1.06 -3.31
CA GLN A 39 17.79 -1.07 -4.62
C GLN A 39 16.86 -1.65 -5.70
N SER A 40 16.22 -2.79 -5.42
CA SER A 40 15.28 -3.41 -6.36
C SER A 40 14.05 -2.54 -6.60
N LEU A 41 13.54 -1.89 -5.55
CA LEU A 41 12.46 -0.90 -5.68
C LEU A 41 12.89 0.26 -6.58
N ASN A 42 14.07 0.83 -6.38
CA ASN A 42 14.57 1.96 -7.17
C ASN A 42 14.79 1.58 -8.65
N ASN A 43 15.34 0.39 -8.90
CA ASN A 43 15.52 -0.13 -10.26
C ASN A 43 14.18 -0.29 -10.99
N TRP A 44 13.16 -0.83 -10.30
CA TRP A 44 11.82 -0.97 -10.86
C TRP A 44 11.15 0.38 -11.14
N LEU A 45 11.27 1.34 -10.21
CA LEU A 45 10.76 2.69 -10.42
C LEU A 45 11.42 3.35 -11.65
N SER A 46 12.73 3.12 -11.84
CA SER A 46 13.46 3.66 -12.99
C SER A 46 13.01 3.04 -14.32
N SER A 47 12.72 1.72 -14.35
CA SER A 47 12.22 1.06 -15.57
C SER A 47 10.79 1.47 -15.93
N THR A 48 9.94 1.71 -14.93
CA THR A 48 8.56 2.20 -15.19
C THR A 48 8.54 3.58 -15.84
N LYS A 49 9.47 4.49 -15.50
CA LYS A 49 9.59 5.80 -16.16
C LYS A 49 9.86 5.68 -17.65
N GLN A 50 10.78 4.79 -18.04
CA GLN A 50 11.18 4.62 -19.45
C GLN A 50 10.03 4.10 -20.30
N ASN A 51 9.21 3.19 -19.76
CA ASN A 51 8.08 2.58 -20.45
C ASN A 51 6.84 3.49 -20.58
N THR A 52 6.79 4.64 -19.90
CA THR A 52 5.62 5.56 -19.93
C THR A 52 5.72 6.61 -21.06
N SER A 53 6.74 6.54 -21.92
CA SER A 53 6.99 7.51 -23.00
C SER A 53 6.10 7.36 -24.25
N ILE A 54 4.95 6.70 -24.18
CA ILE A 54 4.06 6.51 -25.34
C ILE A 54 2.61 6.87 -24.99
N LYS A 55 2.07 7.84 -25.75
CA LYS A 55 0.77 8.56 -25.68
C LYS A 55 0.74 9.76 -24.73
N THR A 56 1.36 10.84 -25.19
CA THR A 56 1.13 12.21 -24.75
C THR A 56 -0.16 12.76 -25.34
N ASP A 57 -1.17 12.98 -24.49
CA ASP A 57 -2.14 14.04 -24.67
C ASP A 57 -1.57 15.28 -23.94
N PRO A 58 -1.34 16.42 -24.62
CA PRO A 58 -0.65 17.59 -24.05
C PRO A 58 -1.40 18.25 -22.88
N THR A 59 -2.62 17.81 -22.54
CA THR A 59 -3.41 18.33 -21.42
C THR A 59 -3.46 17.41 -20.19
N ASN A 60 -2.95 16.17 -20.29
CA ASN A 60 -3.00 15.19 -19.21
C ASN A 60 -1.59 14.67 -18.93
N GLU A 61 -0.92 15.22 -17.90
CA GLU A 61 0.29 14.60 -17.36
C GLU A 61 -0.01 13.14 -17.02
N THR A 62 0.65 12.20 -17.71
CA THR A 62 0.53 10.76 -17.47
C THR A 62 1.04 10.42 -16.06
N THR A 63 0.19 10.60 -15.06
CA THR A 63 0.53 10.38 -13.66
C THR A 63 0.44 8.89 -13.39
N SER A 64 1.57 8.20 -13.46
CA SER A 64 1.67 6.81 -13.02
C SER A 64 1.37 6.74 -11.52
N ASN A 65 0.11 6.47 -11.16
CA ASN A 65 -0.35 6.39 -9.79
C ASN A 65 0.13 5.09 -9.15
N ILE A 66 1.21 5.16 -8.37
CA ILE A 66 1.76 4.00 -7.67
C ILE A 66 1.15 3.90 -6.26
N LEU A 67 0.58 2.74 -5.96
CA LEU A 67 0.24 2.32 -4.60
C LEU A 67 1.34 1.40 -4.06
N LEU A 68 2.10 1.86 -3.07
CA LEU A 68 2.99 1.02 -2.27
C LEU A 68 2.24 0.53 -1.02
N VAL A 69 2.30 -0.77 -0.77
CA VAL A 69 1.77 -1.40 0.42
C VAL A 69 2.90 -2.16 1.11
N THR A 70 3.06 -1.95 2.41
CA THR A 70 4.10 -2.63 3.21
C THR A 70 3.68 -2.77 4.68
N THR A 71 4.15 -3.80 5.36
CA THR A 71 4.03 -3.94 6.81
C THR A 71 5.21 -3.31 7.55
N LEU A 72 4.93 -2.37 8.48
CA LEU A 72 5.95 -1.65 9.29
C LEU A 72 6.80 -2.60 10.14
N VAL A 73 6.20 -3.62 10.74
CA VAL A 73 6.91 -4.68 11.49
C VAL A 73 6.45 -6.03 10.98
N CYS A 74 7.36 -6.87 10.51
CA CYS A 74 7.01 -8.20 10.03
C CYS A 74 6.45 -9.04 11.18
N GLY A 75 5.27 -9.62 11.00
CA GLY A 75 4.65 -10.45 12.04
C GLY A 75 5.35 -11.80 12.26
N GLN A 76 6.21 -12.24 11.34
CA GLN A 76 6.94 -13.50 11.44
C GLN A 76 8.33 -13.30 12.05
N THR A 77 9.08 -12.32 11.54
CA THR A 77 10.50 -12.13 11.91
C THR A 77 10.72 -10.98 12.90
N GLY A 78 9.74 -10.09 13.07
CA GLY A 78 9.91 -8.86 13.86
C GLY A 78 10.72 -7.76 13.15
N ALA A 79 11.20 -8.00 11.92
CA ALA A 79 11.99 -7.03 11.18
C ALA A 79 11.22 -5.71 10.98
N ILE A 80 11.86 -4.57 11.29
CA ILE A 80 11.29 -3.23 11.21
C ILE A 80 11.63 -2.60 9.86
N GLU A 81 10.63 -2.13 9.14
CA GLU A 81 10.79 -1.58 7.79
C GLU A 81 11.43 -0.18 7.80
N ASN A 82 12.31 0.10 6.85
CA ASN A 82 12.96 1.41 6.71
C ASN A 82 12.07 2.38 5.91
N LEU A 83 10.98 2.84 6.52
CA LEU A 83 10.01 3.70 5.84
C LEU A 83 10.56 5.08 5.45
N SER A 84 11.57 5.60 6.16
CA SER A 84 12.24 6.85 5.80
C SER A 84 13.08 6.72 4.53
N GLY A 85 13.88 5.65 4.42
CA GLY A 85 14.65 5.34 3.22
C GLY A 85 13.74 5.08 2.01
N ILE A 86 12.66 4.33 2.19
CA ILE A 86 11.64 4.12 1.15
C ILE A 86 11.02 5.46 0.71
N HIS A 87 10.69 6.33 1.66
CA HIS A 87 10.12 7.64 1.36
C HIS A 87 11.06 8.52 0.53
N GLU A 88 12.36 8.51 0.85
CA GLU A 88 13.35 9.26 0.08
C GLU A 88 13.45 8.79 -1.37
N ILE A 89 13.45 7.48 -1.59
CA ILE A 89 13.46 6.88 -2.93
C ILE A 89 12.22 7.28 -3.71
N LEU A 90 11.04 7.16 -3.12
CA LEU A 90 9.78 7.49 -3.77
C LEU A 90 9.70 8.98 -4.13
N ARG A 91 10.14 9.86 -3.23
CA ARG A 91 10.16 11.31 -3.46
C ARG A 91 11.01 11.71 -4.68
N LYS A 92 12.15 11.05 -4.88
CA LYS A 92 13.05 11.29 -6.03
C LYS A 92 12.52 10.65 -7.32
N SER A 93 11.75 9.58 -7.19
CA SER A 93 11.40 8.73 -8.31
C SER A 93 10.00 8.95 -8.87
N VAL A 94 9.01 9.43 -8.13
CA VAL A 94 7.62 9.48 -8.64
C VAL A 94 6.91 10.75 -8.23
N SER A 95 6.11 11.32 -9.14
CA SER A 95 5.34 12.53 -8.88
C SER A 95 4.25 12.31 -7.84
N ARG A 96 3.64 11.11 -7.82
CA ARG A 96 2.60 10.74 -6.85
C ARG A 96 2.69 9.27 -6.46
N CYS A 97 2.82 9.00 -5.16
CA CYS A 97 2.73 7.66 -4.60
C CYS A 97 1.81 7.64 -3.39
N THR A 98 0.79 6.80 -3.46
CA THR A 98 -0.06 6.45 -2.31
C THR A 98 0.64 5.34 -1.54
N ARG A 99 0.73 5.44 -0.21
CA ARG A 99 1.43 4.49 0.65
C ARG A 99 0.50 3.99 1.75
N HIS A 100 0.19 2.70 1.71
CA HIS A 100 -0.50 2.02 2.79
C HIS A 100 0.52 1.30 3.67
N VAL A 101 0.43 1.52 4.98
CA VAL A 101 1.30 0.85 5.96
C VAL A 101 0.44 0.01 6.90
N ASP A 102 0.72 -1.29 6.95
CA ASP A 102 0.18 -2.15 8.00
C ASP A 102 1.08 -2.07 9.24
N ALA A 103 0.55 -1.49 10.31
CA ALA A 103 1.23 -1.30 11.58
C ALA A 103 0.69 -2.24 12.68
N THR A 104 -0.03 -3.30 12.31
CA THR A 104 -0.66 -4.25 13.24
C THR A 104 0.32 -4.83 14.26
N GLN A 105 1.54 -5.12 13.82
CA GLN A 105 2.59 -5.67 14.69
C GLN A 105 3.48 -4.60 15.34
N ALA A 106 3.29 -3.33 15.00
CA ALA A 106 4.06 -2.21 15.52
C ALA A 106 3.33 -1.49 16.67
N VAL A 107 2.03 -1.22 16.52
CA VAL A 107 1.22 -0.49 17.49
C VAL A 107 1.19 -1.25 18.83
N GLY A 108 1.44 -0.52 19.92
CA GLY A 108 1.53 -1.08 21.27
C GLY A 108 2.87 -1.78 21.60
N LYS A 109 3.80 -1.87 20.64
CA LYS A 109 5.13 -2.47 20.85
C LYS A 109 6.29 -1.51 20.62
N ILE A 110 6.19 -0.66 19.60
CA ILE A 110 7.15 0.40 19.30
C ILE A 110 6.44 1.75 19.15
N PRO A 111 7.14 2.88 19.31
CA PRO A 111 6.57 4.19 19.01
C PRO A 111 6.11 4.27 17.55
N VAL A 112 4.84 4.62 17.33
CA VAL A 112 4.24 4.78 15.99
C VAL A 112 3.66 6.18 15.89
N SER A 113 4.14 6.96 14.91
CA SER A 113 3.59 8.27 14.57
C SER A 113 3.15 8.27 13.10
N PHE A 114 1.84 8.40 12.88
CA PHE A 114 1.27 8.45 11.54
C PHE A 114 1.86 9.59 10.70
N ALA A 115 2.10 10.74 11.34
CA ALA A 115 2.74 11.89 10.70
C ALA A 115 4.20 11.59 10.31
N ALA A 116 4.99 11.00 11.19
CA ALA A 116 6.41 10.71 10.92
C ALA A 116 6.61 9.63 9.86
N ILE A 117 5.73 8.62 9.84
CA ILE A 117 5.73 7.53 8.86
C ILE A 117 5.44 8.06 7.43
N ASN A 118 4.82 9.24 7.31
CA ASN A 118 4.44 9.88 6.05
C ASN A 118 3.50 9.03 5.17
N ALA A 119 2.82 8.01 5.71
CA ALA A 119 1.92 7.15 4.95
C ALA A 119 0.61 7.86 4.60
N THR A 120 0.01 7.55 3.46
CA THR A 120 -1.32 8.05 3.10
C THR A 120 -2.42 7.35 3.87
N SER A 121 -2.21 6.09 4.25
CA SER A 121 -3.09 5.34 5.12
C SER A 121 -2.33 4.33 5.96
N LEU A 122 -2.87 4.01 7.13
CA LEU A 122 -2.26 3.09 8.08
C LEU A 122 -3.34 2.18 8.69
N THR A 123 -3.09 0.89 8.77
CA THR A 123 -3.96 -0.08 9.46
C THR A 123 -3.32 -0.63 10.72
N PHE A 124 -4.14 -0.99 11.70
CA PHE A 124 -3.71 -1.80 12.84
C PHE A 124 -4.89 -2.54 13.49
N ALA A 125 -4.56 -3.67 14.13
CA ALA A 125 -5.50 -4.52 14.83
C ALA A 125 -5.37 -4.41 16.37
N PRO A 126 -6.35 -3.83 17.09
CA PRO A 126 -6.36 -3.72 18.54
C PRO A 126 -6.05 -5.01 19.31
N HIS A 127 -6.53 -6.16 18.83
CA HIS A 127 -6.33 -7.45 19.49
C HIS A 127 -4.87 -7.93 19.53
N LYS A 128 -3.95 -7.25 18.85
CA LYS A 128 -2.50 -7.51 18.95
C LYS A 128 -1.80 -6.77 20.10
N PHE A 129 -2.50 -5.86 20.78
CA PHE A 129 -2.00 -5.10 21.93
C PHE A 129 -3.03 -4.98 23.07
N GLY A 130 -3.88 -6.00 23.24
CA GLY A 130 -4.81 -6.10 24.38
C GLY A 130 -6.23 -5.58 24.12
N GLY A 131 -6.56 -5.16 22.89
CA GLY A 131 -7.91 -4.80 22.50
C GLY A 131 -8.82 -5.99 22.16
N PRO A 132 -10.12 -5.75 21.92
CA PRO A 132 -11.07 -6.79 21.52
C PRO A 132 -10.78 -7.32 20.10
N ARG A 133 -11.12 -8.60 19.87
CA ARG A 133 -11.12 -9.21 18.54
C ARG A 133 -12.33 -8.74 17.73
N GLY A 134 -12.20 -8.75 16.40
CA GLY A 134 -13.28 -8.38 15.48
C GLY A 134 -13.39 -6.88 15.19
N ILE A 135 -12.46 -6.07 15.72
CA ILE A 135 -12.34 -4.64 15.41
C ILE A 135 -10.97 -4.41 14.77
N GLU A 136 -10.96 -3.56 13.74
CA GLU A 136 -9.77 -3.13 13.02
C GLU A 136 -9.81 -1.60 12.86
N CYS A 137 -8.66 -0.96 12.74
CA CYS A 137 -8.56 0.48 12.60
C CYS A 137 -7.87 0.85 11.28
N LEU A 138 -8.45 1.80 10.55
CA LEU A 138 -7.88 2.41 9.35
C LEU A 138 -7.76 3.92 9.56
N LEU A 139 -6.53 4.41 9.58
CA LEU A 139 -6.20 5.83 9.55
C LEU A 139 -5.95 6.24 8.10
N VAL A 140 -6.51 7.38 7.70
CA VAL A 140 -6.38 7.91 6.34
C VAL A 140 -6.03 9.39 6.40
N GLN A 141 -5.07 9.81 5.58
CA GLN A 141 -4.76 11.23 5.41
C GLN A 141 -5.99 11.96 4.85
N LYS A 142 -6.30 13.14 5.39
CA LYS A 142 -7.46 13.96 5.00
C LYS A 142 -7.48 14.29 3.50
N THR A 143 -6.32 14.43 2.88
CA THR A 143 -6.16 14.78 1.46
C THR A 143 -6.29 13.57 0.53
N LEU A 144 -6.38 12.34 1.06
CA LEU A 144 -6.56 11.16 0.25
C LEU A 144 -8.00 11.14 -0.30
N ASN A 145 -8.13 11.35 -1.61
CA ASN A 145 -9.42 11.24 -2.29
C ASN A 145 -9.78 9.76 -2.46
N MET A 146 -10.47 9.20 -1.47
CA MET A 146 -11.06 7.87 -1.57
C MET A 146 -12.44 7.97 -2.19
N ARG A 147 -12.59 7.44 -3.41
CA ARG A 147 -13.91 7.27 -4.01
C ARG A 147 -14.66 6.19 -3.23
N ARG A 148 -15.78 6.54 -2.60
CA ARG A 148 -16.73 5.55 -2.07
C ARG A 148 -17.35 4.81 -3.25
N SER A 149 -16.83 3.64 -3.59
CA SER A 149 -17.54 2.70 -4.46
C SER A 149 -18.40 1.79 -3.60
N LEU A 150 -19.50 2.32 -3.06
CA LEU A 150 -20.60 1.48 -2.60
C LEU A 150 -21.36 1.01 -3.84
N GLN A 151 -20.83 0.02 -4.54
CA GLN A 151 -21.66 -0.80 -5.43
C GLN A 151 -22.28 -1.88 -4.56
N PHE A 152 -23.40 -1.56 -3.92
CA PHE A 152 -24.35 -2.62 -3.61
C PHE A 152 -24.87 -3.12 -4.96
N PRO A 153 -24.93 -4.44 -5.22
CA PRO A 153 -25.77 -4.92 -6.29
C PRO A 153 -27.19 -4.43 -5.97
N THR A 154 -27.70 -3.48 -6.75
CA THR A 154 -29.12 -3.19 -6.74
C THR A 154 -29.79 -4.46 -7.27
N PHE A 155 -30.27 -5.32 -6.38
CA PHE A 155 -31.26 -6.30 -6.74
C PHE A 155 -32.50 -5.52 -7.21
N ARG A 156 -32.62 -5.34 -8.53
CA ARG A 156 -33.91 -5.02 -9.13
C ARG A 156 -34.79 -6.26 -8.93
N ASN A 157 -35.49 -6.31 -7.80
CA ASN A 157 -36.61 -7.22 -7.63
C ASN A 157 -37.72 -6.78 -8.60
N SER A 158 -37.77 -7.40 -9.78
CA SER A 158 -38.96 -7.42 -10.62
C SER A 158 -39.89 -8.52 -10.09
N TRP A 159 -40.61 -8.20 -9.01
CA TRP A 159 -41.77 -8.95 -8.56
C TRP A 159 -42.97 -8.01 -8.56
N TRP A 160 -43.51 -7.78 -9.75
CA TRP A 160 -44.89 -7.37 -9.99
C TRP A 160 -45.27 -7.97 -11.34
N TYR A 161 -45.97 -9.10 -11.30
CA TYR A 161 -47.08 -9.53 -12.18
C TYR A 161 -47.72 -10.76 -11.55
#